data_AF-A7L492-F1
#
_entry.id   AF-A7L492-F1
#
_cell.length_a   1.000
_cell.length_b   1.000
_cell.length_c   1.000
_cell.angle_alpha   90.00
_cell.angle_beta   90.00
_cell.angle_gamma   90.00
#
_symmetry.space_group_name_H-M   'P 1'
#
loop_
_entity.id
_entity.type
_entity.pdbx_description
1 polymer ?
#
loop_
_entity_poly.entity_id
_entity_poly.type
_entity_poly.pdbx_seq_one_letter_code
_entity_poly.pdbx_strand_id
1 'polypeptide(L)'
;KQELSIDYRIHSRMIGRGGRGIKKIMDEYGVEVRFPGDENDKNLVIIIGPEKNVSDCADYLLNMAEEFLQDFLEDENSRQYVRESPRENRHQHRGEGPGFIVSGAPWQHPGGRSQSAAYNNTLEDFPSIGEMKATNAPTLGSSTLNLKSIPYRN
;
A
#
# COMPACT_ATOMS: atom_id res chain seq x y z
N LYS A 1 10.51 38.10 8.98
CA LYS A 1 10.45 37.59 7.58
C LYS A 1 11.49 36.48 7.47
N GLN A 2 11.17 35.38 6.82
CA GLN A 2 12.08 34.26 6.60
C GLN A 2 11.98 33.81 5.15
N GLU A 3 13.12 33.45 4.57
CA GLU A 3 13.23 32.93 3.20
C GLU A 3 13.56 31.45 3.27
N LEU A 4 12.85 30.63 2.47
CA LEU A 4 13.05 29.19 2.38
C LEU A 4 13.32 28.79 0.93
N SER A 5 14.25 27.86 0.76
CA SER A 5 14.55 27.24 -0.53
C SER A 5 13.80 25.91 -0.63
N ILE A 6 12.66 25.91 -1.34
CA ILE A 6 11.81 24.73 -1.55
C ILE A 6 11.65 24.51 -3.05
N ASP A 7 11.84 23.28 -3.52
CA ASP A 7 11.76 22.94 -4.95
C ASP A 7 10.38 23.27 -5.55
N TYR A 8 10.36 23.97 -6.69
CA TYR A 8 9.13 24.36 -7.39
C TYR A 8 8.22 23.18 -7.75
N ARG A 9 8.77 21.97 -7.94
CA ARG A 9 8.01 20.77 -8.33
C ARG A 9 6.92 20.41 -7.32
N ILE A 10 7.15 20.71 -6.04
CA ILE A 10 6.23 20.37 -4.95
C ILE A 10 5.34 21.54 -4.51
N HIS A 11 5.57 22.76 -5.01
CA HIS A 11 4.76 23.94 -4.64
C HIS A 11 3.27 23.71 -4.89
N SER A 12 2.93 23.11 -6.04
CA SER A 12 1.54 22.75 -6.37
C SER A 12 0.91 21.79 -5.35
N ARG A 13 1.70 20.82 -4.87
CA ARG A 13 1.27 19.84 -3.85
C ARG A 13 1.03 20.52 -2.50
N MET A 14 1.93 21.41 -2.08
CA MET A 14 1.82 22.17 -0.82
C MET A 14 0.62 23.15 -0.82
N ILE A 15 0.42 23.90 -1.91
CA ILE A 15 -0.73 24.81 -2.06
C ILE A 15 -2.04 24.03 -2.02
N GLY A 16 -2.05 22.87 -2.68
CA GLY A 16 -3.21 21.99 -2.79
C GLY A 16 -4.32 22.58 -3.66
N ARG A 17 -5.39 21.80 -3.85
CA ARG A 17 -6.51 22.19 -4.73
C ARG A 17 -7.24 23.41 -4.19
N GLY A 18 -7.15 24.53 -4.92
CA GLY A 18 -7.77 25.81 -4.57
C GLY A 18 -7.09 26.53 -3.41
N GLY A 19 -5.82 26.25 -3.13
CA GLY A 19 -5.07 26.91 -2.06
C GLY A 19 -5.47 26.51 -0.65
N ARG A 20 -6.28 25.46 -0.49
CA ARG A 20 -6.77 25.02 0.84
C ARG A 20 -5.66 24.47 1.73
N GLY A 21 -4.63 23.83 1.14
CA GLY A 21 -3.51 23.28 1.91
C GLY A 21 -2.74 24.40 2.59
N ILE A 22 -2.20 25.32 1.79
CA ILE A 22 -1.45 26.45 2.33
C ILE A 22 -2.31 27.36 3.21
N LYS A 23 -3.59 27.59 2.87
CA LYS A 23 -4.46 28.45 3.67
C LYS A 23 -4.70 27.90 5.07
N LYS A 24 -4.76 26.58 5.24
CA LYS A 24 -4.85 25.95 6.57
C LYS A 24 -3.59 26.25 7.39
N ILE A 25 -2.41 26.11 6.78
CA ILE A 25 -1.12 26.37 7.44
C ILE A 25 -1.01 27.86 7.83
N MET A 26 -1.41 28.75 6.92
CA MET A 26 -1.44 30.20 7.20
C MET A 26 -2.36 30.55 8.38
N ASP A 27 -3.53 29.90 8.50
CA ASP A 27 -4.47 30.11 9.60
C ASP A 27 -3.96 29.53 10.93
N GLU A 28 -3.37 28.34 10.90
CA GLU A 28 -2.84 27.63 12.07
C GLU A 28 -1.67 28.37 12.73
N TYR A 29 -0.74 28.88 11.92
CA TYR A 29 0.42 29.63 12.41
C TYR A 29 0.19 31.15 12.40
N GLY A 30 -0.91 31.65 11.82
CA GLY A 30 -1.17 33.08 11.69
C GLY A 30 -0.08 33.83 10.90
N VAL A 31 0.45 33.19 9.84
CA VAL A 31 1.51 33.74 8.98
C VAL A 31 1.03 33.88 7.54
N GLU A 32 1.68 34.77 6.79
CA GLU A 32 1.47 34.94 5.36
C GLU A 32 2.62 34.29 4.59
N VAL A 33 2.29 33.35 3.69
CA VAL A 33 3.27 32.67 2.84
C VAL A 33 3.10 33.15 1.40
N ARG A 34 4.20 33.62 0.80
CA ARG A 34 4.25 34.13 -0.56
C ARG A 34 5.17 33.27 -1.41
N PHE A 35 4.59 32.64 -2.42
CA PHE A 35 5.34 31.86 -3.40
C PHE A 35 5.98 32.77 -4.45
N PRO A 36 7.14 32.38 -4.98
CA PRO A 36 7.80 33.14 -6.03
C PRO A 36 6.96 33.08 -7.31
N GLY A 37 6.90 34.19 -8.04
CA GLY A 37 6.32 34.23 -9.38
C GLY A 37 7.30 33.68 -10.43
N ASP A 38 6.88 33.67 -11.70
CA ASP A 38 7.67 33.11 -12.81
C ASP A 38 9.02 33.81 -13.08
N GLU A 39 9.24 35.01 -12.54
CA GLU A 39 10.35 35.89 -12.91
C GLU A 39 11.57 35.86 -11.97
N ASN A 40 11.42 35.40 -10.71
CA ASN A 40 12.50 35.37 -9.72
C ASN A 40 12.52 34.03 -8.99
N ASP A 41 13.71 33.43 -8.84
CA ASP A 41 14.03 32.22 -8.08
C ASP A 41 12.82 31.33 -7.74
N LYS A 42 12.48 30.42 -8.66
CA LYS A 42 11.29 29.55 -8.56
C LYS A 42 11.23 28.70 -7.30
N ASN A 43 12.34 28.60 -6.56
CA ASN A 43 12.44 27.83 -5.33
C ASN A 43 12.31 28.69 -4.06
N LEU A 44 12.30 30.02 -4.16
CA LEU A 44 12.35 30.92 -3.01
C LEU A 44 10.94 31.24 -2.47
N VAL A 45 10.56 30.63 -1.36
CA VAL A 45 9.30 30.92 -0.66
C VAL A 45 9.56 31.91 0.48
N ILE A 46 8.74 32.95 0.58
CA ILE A 46 8.88 34.00 1.60
C ILE A 46 7.76 33.88 2.63
N ILE A 47 8.11 33.85 3.90
CA ILE A 47 7.17 33.83 5.03
C ILE A 47 7.24 35.15 5.79
N ILE A 48 6.07 35.75 6.00
CA ILE A 48 5.89 37.05 6.65
C ILE A 48 4.94 36.86 7.84
N GLY A 49 5.36 37.29 9.03
CA GLY A 49 4.58 37.10 10.25
C GLY A 49 5.40 37.38 11.50
N PRO A 50 4.84 37.08 12.68
CA PRO A 50 5.55 37.17 13.95
C PRO A 50 6.68 36.13 14.02
N GLU A 51 7.84 36.52 14.56
CA GLU A 51 9.09 35.74 14.50
C GLU A 51 8.96 34.30 15.01
N LYS A 52 8.27 34.10 16.14
CA LYS A 52 8.03 32.75 16.71
C LYS A 52 7.28 31.85 15.72
N ASN A 53 6.15 32.32 15.21
CA ASN A 53 5.31 31.52 14.32
C ASN A 53 5.96 31.33 12.95
N VAL A 54 6.79 32.28 12.51
CA VAL A 54 7.55 32.16 11.27
C VAL A 54 8.57 31.03 11.37
N SER A 55 9.27 30.90 12.51
CA SER A 55 10.19 29.79 12.76
C SER A 55 9.45 28.45 12.75
N ASP A 56 8.38 28.34 13.54
CA ASP A 56 7.60 27.10 13.64
C ASP A 56 6.98 26.69 12.29
N CYS A 57 6.46 27.67 11.53
CA CYS A 57 5.91 27.42 10.20
C CYS A 57 6.99 27.05 9.18
N ALA A 58 8.19 27.62 9.29
CA ALA A 58 9.31 27.29 8.42
C ALA A 58 9.76 25.84 8.61
N ASP A 59 9.91 25.40 9.85
CA ASP A 59 10.26 24.01 10.17
C ASP A 59 9.19 23.04 9.65
N TYR A 60 7.91 23.38 9.84
CA TYR A 60 6.80 22.58 9.33
C TYR A 60 6.79 22.47 7.80
N LEU A 61 6.99 23.58 7.09
CA LEU A 61 7.03 23.61 5.63
C LEU A 61 8.23 22.85 5.07
N LEU A 62 9.40 22.93 5.72
CA LEU A 62 10.58 22.16 5.32
C LEU A 62 10.36 20.65 5.46
N ASN A 63 9.81 20.21 6.60
CA ASN A 63 9.54 18.79 6.81
C ASN A 63 8.50 18.25 5.81
N MET A 64 7.43 19.01 5.56
CA MET A 64 6.43 18.65 4.56
C MET A 64 7.00 18.63 3.14
N ALA A 65 7.88 19.58 2.82
CA ALA A 65 8.53 19.66 1.52
C ALA A 65 9.44 18.45 1.26
N GLU A 66 10.19 18.01 2.26
CA GLU A 66 11.04 16.82 2.16
C GLU A 66 10.21 15.56 1.89
N GLU A 67 9.13 15.35 2.66
CA GLU A 67 8.20 14.22 2.47
C GLU A 67 7.61 14.20 1.05
N PHE A 68 7.09 15.34 0.56
CA PHE A 68 6.52 15.40 -0.79
C PHE A 68 7.55 15.25 -1.89
N LEU A 69 8.80 15.68 -1.66
CA LEU A 69 9.87 15.46 -2.63
C LEU A 69 10.24 13.98 -2.71
N GLN A 70 10.27 13.28 -1.57
CA GLN A 70 10.52 11.85 -1.53
C GLN A 70 9.42 11.08 -2.27
N ASP A 71 8.16 11.37 -2.00
CA ASP A 71 7.02 10.79 -2.74
C ASP A 71 7.14 11.03 -4.24
N PHE A 72 7.49 12.26 -4.65
CA PHE A 72 7.65 12.62 -6.05
C PHE A 72 8.76 11.81 -6.74
N LEU A 73 9.89 11.61 -6.06
CA LEU A 73 11.01 10.79 -6.57
C LEU A 73 10.64 9.31 -6.62
N GLU A 74 9.86 8.81 -5.66
CA GLU A 74 9.43 7.42 -5.63
C GLU A 74 8.40 7.11 -6.73
N ASP A 75 7.46 8.03 -6.98
CA ASP A 75 6.55 7.98 -8.14
C ASP A 75 7.31 7.99 -9.47
N GLU A 76 8.32 8.84 -9.62
CA GLU A 76 9.16 8.88 -10.82
C GLU A 76 9.95 7.57 -11.01
N ASN A 77 10.56 7.07 -9.93
CA ASN A 77 11.29 5.81 -9.90
C ASN A 77 10.37 4.62 -10.22
N SER A 78 9.18 4.52 -9.63
CA SER A 78 8.25 3.42 -9.91
C SER A 78 7.79 3.41 -11.36
N ARG A 79 7.53 4.59 -11.95
CA ARG A 79 7.16 4.74 -13.36
C ARG A 79 8.25 4.23 -14.29
N GLN A 80 9.51 4.36 -13.91
CA GLN A 80 10.62 3.81 -14.69
C GLN A 80 10.61 2.27 -14.64
N TYR A 81 10.39 1.67 -13.47
CA TYR A 81 10.34 0.21 -13.32
C TYR A 81 9.11 -0.44 -13.97
N VAL A 82 7.96 0.21 -13.98
CA VAL A 82 6.75 -0.30 -14.67
C VAL A 82 6.88 -0.17 -16.19
N ARG A 83 7.73 0.74 -16.67
CA ARG A 83 7.97 0.98 -18.10
C ARG A 83 9.09 0.10 -18.67
N GLU A 84 10.05 -0.32 -17.86
CA GLU A 84 11.17 -1.20 -18.22
C GLU A 84 10.81 -2.70 -18.18
N SER A 85 9.57 -3.05 -18.47
CA SER A 85 9.29 -4.35 -19.09
C SER A 85 9.32 -4.11 -20.59
N PRO A 86 10.30 -4.64 -21.34
CA PRO A 86 10.17 -4.80 -22.77
C PRO A 86 8.99 -5.75 -23.04
N ARG A 87 7.76 -5.24 -22.96
CA ARG A 87 6.65 -5.83 -23.69
C ARG A 87 6.93 -5.53 -25.14
N GLU A 88 7.64 -6.49 -25.73
CA GLU A 88 7.81 -6.70 -27.14
C GLU A 88 6.64 -6.09 -27.92
N ASN A 89 7.00 -5.15 -28.78
CA ASN A 89 6.17 -4.56 -29.81
C ASN A 89 5.29 -5.64 -30.47
N ARG A 90 4.02 -5.73 -30.10
CA ARG A 90 3.05 -6.59 -30.79
C ARG A 90 1.72 -5.88 -30.99
N HIS A 91 1.79 -4.74 -31.70
CA HIS A 91 0.64 -4.18 -32.40
C HIS A 91 0.92 -4.14 -33.90
N GLN A 92 0.98 -5.31 -34.54
CA GLN A 92 0.71 -5.46 -35.98
C GLN A 92 0.46 -6.92 -36.39
N HIS A 93 -0.37 -7.66 -35.64
CA HIS A 93 -1.01 -8.84 -36.22
C HIS A 93 -2.50 -8.81 -35.89
N ARG A 94 -3.27 -8.29 -36.85
CA ARG A 94 -4.58 -8.83 -37.18
C ARG A 94 -4.45 -10.35 -37.28
N GLY A 95 -5.25 -11.07 -36.52
CA GLY A 95 -5.30 -12.53 -36.55
C GLY A 95 -6.28 -13.01 -35.51
N GLU A 96 -7.50 -13.28 -35.97
CA GLU A 96 -8.56 -13.89 -35.19
C GLU A 96 -8.08 -15.25 -34.64
N GLY A 97 -7.98 -15.35 -33.32
CA GLY A 97 -7.71 -16.60 -32.63
C GLY A 97 -8.06 -16.45 -31.15
N PRO A 98 -8.72 -17.44 -30.52
CA PRO A 98 -9.01 -17.36 -29.10
C PRO A 98 -7.69 -17.41 -28.34
N GLY A 99 -7.47 -16.41 -27.47
CA GLY A 99 -6.25 -16.28 -26.68
C GLY A 99 -5.96 -17.47 -25.77
N PHE A 100 -4.79 -17.45 -25.13
CA PHE A 100 -4.33 -18.51 -24.23
C PHE A 100 -5.07 -18.46 -22.88
N ILE A 101 -5.95 -19.43 -22.64
CA ILE A 101 -6.70 -19.60 -21.38
C ILE A 101 -5.97 -20.65 -20.53
N VAL A 102 -5.40 -20.23 -19.40
CA VAL A 102 -4.86 -21.15 -18.39
C VAL A 102 -5.97 -21.47 -17.40
N SER A 103 -6.69 -22.54 -17.69
CA SER A 103 -7.67 -23.14 -16.78
C SER A 103 -7.12 -24.48 -16.28
N GLY A 104 -7.13 -24.66 -14.95
CA GLY A 104 -6.50 -25.80 -14.27
C GLY A 104 -5.30 -25.43 -13.40
N ALA A 105 -5.10 -24.14 -13.13
CA ALA A 105 -4.13 -23.71 -12.16
C ALA A 105 -4.58 -24.10 -10.73
N PRO A 106 -3.68 -24.53 -9.84
CA PRO A 106 -4.04 -25.10 -8.53
C PRO A 106 -4.76 -24.11 -7.59
N TRP A 107 -4.79 -22.81 -7.94
CA TRP A 107 -5.53 -21.76 -7.24
C TRP A 107 -6.99 -21.56 -7.69
N GLN A 108 -7.45 -22.27 -8.74
CA GLN A 108 -8.72 -22.02 -9.43
C GLN A 108 -9.88 -22.98 -9.07
N HIS A 109 -10.00 -23.48 -7.83
CA HIS A 109 -11.11 -24.38 -7.47
C HIS A 109 -11.98 -23.88 -6.30
N PRO A 110 -13.28 -23.57 -6.54
CA PRO A 110 -14.31 -23.64 -5.52
C PRO A 110 -14.95 -25.04 -5.54
N GLY A 111 -14.37 -25.96 -4.77
CA GLY A 111 -15.04 -27.12 -4.14
C GLY A 111 -15.76 -28.15 -5.01
N GLY A 112 -15.06 -29.28 -5.30
CA GLY A 112 -15.66 -30.48 -5.91
C GLY A 112 -14.98 -31.83 -5.61
N ARG A 113 -14.03 -31.89 -4.66
CA ARG A 113 -13.70 -33.08 -3.84
C ARG A 113 -12.98 -32.56 -2.60
N SER A 114 -13.59 -32.73 -1.44
CA SER A 114 -13.05 -32.32 -0.14
C SER A 114 -11.80 -33.16 0.22
N GLN A 115 -10.61 -32.59 0.07
CA GLN A 115 -9.88 -32.28 1.29
C GLN A 115 -10.13 -30.80 1.51
N SER A 116 -11.02 -30.49 2.43
CA SER A 116 -11.06 -29.14 2.96
C SER A 116 -9.63 -28.85 3.45
N ALA A 117 -8.94 -27.93 2.80
CA ALA A 117 -8.12 -27.00 3.56
C ALA A 117 -9.14 -26.22 4.42
N ALA A 118 -9.64 -26.91 5.45
CA ALA A 118 -10.35 -26.30 6.52
C ALA A 118 -9.33 -25.32 7.05
N TYR A 119 -9.67 -24.04 6.89
CA TYR A 119 -9.15 -22.99 7.71
C TYR A 119 -9.37 -23.42 9.16
N ASN A 120 -8.38 -24.09 9.71
CA ASN A 120 -7.98 -23.92 11.09
C ASN A 120 -6.54 -23.44 10.87
N ASN A 121 -6.28 -22.13 10.74
CA ASN A 121 -6.03 -21.26 11.89
C ASN A 121 -5.41 -21.98 13.11
N THR A 122 -4.57 -22.98 12.85
CA THR A 122 -3.62 -23.50 13.81
C THR A 122 -2.25 -23.11 13.29
N LEU A 123 -1.47 -22.48 14.18
CA LEU A 123 -0.16 -21.86 13.98
C LEU A 123 0.96 -22.82 13.52
N GLU A 124 0.61 -23.98 12.96
CA GLU A 124 1.51 -25.14 12.82
C GLU A 124 1.89 -25.51 11.38
N ASP A 125 1.37 -24.79 10.37
CA ASP A 125 1.68 -25.08 8.95
C ASP A 125 2.62 -24.04 8.31
N PHE A 126 3.44 -23.37 9.13
CA PHE A 126 4.66 -22.71 8.65
C PHE A 126 5.83 -23.66 8.86
N PRO A 127 6.72 -23.83 7.88
CA PRO A 127 7.88 -24.68 8.03
C PRO A 127 8.71 -24.17 9.21
N SER A 128 8.71 -24.91 10.32
CA SER A 128 9.65 -24.67 11.40
C SER A 128 11.04 -24.89 10.82
N ILE A 129 11.78 -23.79 10.69
CA ILE A 129 13.18 -23.78 10.30
C ILE A 129 13.96 -24.52 11.40
N GLY A 130 14.03 -25.84 11.27
CA GLY A 130 14.74 -26.72 12.18
C GLY A 130 13.85 -27.73 12.92
N GLU A 131 14.38 -28.96 12.98
CA GLU A 131 14.20 -29.97 14.04
C GLU A 131 13.34 -31.23 13.72
N MET A 132 13.58 -32.31 14.46
CA MET A 132 13.87 -33.67 13.95
C MET A 132 12.89 -34.80 14.41
N LYS A 133 12.55 -35.70 13.46
CA LYS A 133 12.20 -37.17 13.49
C LYS A 133 11.59 -37.85 14.74
N ALA A 134 10.52 -38.66 14.56
CA ALA A 134 10.33 -39.98 15.22
C ALA A 134 9.18 -40.83 14.60
N THR A 135 9.17 -42.14 14.89
CA THR A 135 8.66 -43.28 14.10
C THR A 135 7.33 -43.92 14.57
N ASN A 136 6.72 -44.74 13.68
CA ASN A 136 5.43 -45.48 13.72
C ASN A 136 5.04 -46.28 14.99
N ALA A 137 3.72 -46.40 15.25
CA ALA A 137 3.08 -47.50 16.00
C ALA A 137 1.62 -47.81 15.51
N PRO A 138 1.08 -49.06 15.60
CA PRO A 138 -0.13 -49.48 14.85
C PRO A 138 -1.43 -49.75 15.68
N THR A 139 -2.57 -49.49 15.01
CA THR A 139 -3.99 -49.99 15.03
C THR A 139 -4.61 -50.76 16.22
N LEU A 140 -5.93 -50.53 16.49
CA LEU A 140 -7.06 -51.49 16.74
C LEU A 140 -8.32 -50.66 17.13
N GLY A 141 -9.44 -50.59 16.38
CA GLY A 141 -10.55 -51.56 16.31
C GLY A 141 -11.77 -51.08 17.13
N SER A 142 -12.91 -50.72 16.51
CA SER A 142 -14.16 -50.39 17.24
C SER A 142 -15.36 -51.22 16.75
N SER A 143 -15.89 -52.02 17.68
CA SER A 143 -17.06 -52.88 17.55
C SER A 143 -18.38 -52.13 17.67
N THR A 144 -19.36 -52.62 16.92
CA THR A 144 -20.75 -52.18 16.80
C THR A 144 -21.65 -52.55 18.01
N LEU A 145 -22.91 -52.07 17.95
CA LEU A 145 -24.15 -52.49 18.66
C LEU A 145 -24.48 -51.62 19.90
N ASN A 146 -25.72 -51.23 20.23
CA ASN A 146 -27.07 -51.53 19.75
C ASN A 146 -28.02 -50.41 20.27
N LEU A 147 -29.18 -50.22 19.64
CA LEU A 147 -30.22 -49.25 20.02
C LEU A 147 -31.54 -49.98 20.32
N LYS A 148 -32.09 -49.78 21.53
CA LYS A 148 -33.50 -49.91 22.00
C LYS A 148 -33.45 -49.76 23.54
N SER A 149 -34.26 -48.98 24.28
CA SER A 149 -35.72 -48.82 24.24
C SER A 149 -36.17 -47.64 25.17
N ILE A 150 -36.93 -46.65 24.65
CA ILE A 150 -38.30 -46.13 25.02
C ILE A 150 -38.76 -46.14 26.53
N PRO A 151 -39.69 -45.29 27.09
CA PRO A 151 -40.20 -43.91 26.84
C PRO A 151 -40.34 -42.99 28.12
N TYR A 152 -40.96 -41.81 27.91
CA TYR A 152 -41.39 -40.66 28.73
C TYR A 152 -42.11 -40.81 30.12
N ARG A 153 -42.07 -39.65 30.84
CA ARG A 153 -43.01 -39.06 31.84
C ARG A 153 -42.64 -39.34 33.32
N ASN A 154 -42.66 -38.40 34.27
CA ASN A 154 -43.52 -37.21 34.50
C ASN A 154 -42.72 -35.99 34.98
#